data_AF-A0A2R5FPI4-F1
#
_entry.id   AF-A0A2R5FPI4-F1
#
_cell.length_a   1.000
_cell.length_b   1.000
_cell.length_c   1.000
_cell.angle_alpha   90.00
_cell.angle_beta   90.00
_cell.angle_gamma   90.00
#
_symmetry.space_group_name_H-M   'P 1'
#
loop_
_entity.id
_entity.type
_entity.pdbx_description
1 polymer ?
#
loop_
_entity_poly.entity_id
_entity_poly.type
_entity_poly.pdbx_seq_one_letter_code
_entity_poly.pdbx_strand_id
1 'polypeptide(L)'
;MRRDSIFYKLFQQSPTLLFELVANPPNNADSYRFDSVAVKEPKFEIDGVFLPPESDGAGVVYFCEVQFQKDEQLYERVWAESSLYFYRNRARFSDWQAVIIYPSRSIEQSEAVRSWGLPKWSNC
;
A
#
# COMPACT_ATOMS: atom_id res chain seq x y z
N MET A 1 2.53 6.63 14.89
CA MET A 1 3.56 6.93 13.89
C MET A 1 3.42 8.41 13.51
N ARG A 2 4.51 9.18 13.43
CA ARG A 2 4.43 10.59 13.01
C ARG A 2 4.37 10.57 11.49
N ARG A 3 3.24 10.98 10.90
CA ARG A 3 3.04 11.02 9.44
C ARG A 3 4.19 11.81 8.82
N ASP A 4 5.14 11.14 8.18
CA ASP A 4 6.26 11.83 7.55
C ASP A 4 5.73 12.57 6.33
N SER A 5 5.42 13.85 6.56
CA SER A 5 4.66 14.71 5.64
C SER A 5 5.25 14.84 4.24
N ILE A 6 6.49 14.39 4.03
CA ILE A 6 7.17 14.45 2.74
C ILE A 6 6.68 13.39 1.76
N PHE A 7 6.48 12.12 2.17
CA PHE A 7 6.00 11.06 1.26
C PHE A 7 4.55 11.27 0.88
N TYR A 8 3.74 11.70 1.85
CA TYR A 8 2.37 12.12 1.59
C TYR A 8 2.32 13.20 0.50
N LYS A 9 3.12 14.26 0.65
CA LYS A 9 3.19 15.35 -0.34
C LYS A 9 3.74 14.87 -1.68
N LEU A 10 4.76 14.02 -1.66
CA LEU A 10 5.38 13.46 -2.86
C LEU A 10 4.38 12.67 -3.70
N PHE A 11 3.68 11.71 -3.08
CA PHE A 11 2.67 10.92 -3.78
C PHE A 11 1.41 11.71 -4.12
N GLN A 12 1.04 12.72 -3.32
CA GLN A 12 -0.02 13.65 -3.69
C GLN A 12 0.32 14.47 -4.95
N GLN A 13 1.58 14.87 -5.12
CA GLN A 13 2.05 15.62 -6.29
C GLN A 13 2.31 14.73 -7.50
N SER A 14 2.78 13.50 -7.29
CA SER A 14 3.16 12.57 -8.35
C SER A 14 2.85 11.13 -7.93
N PRO A 15 1.58 10.68 -8.06
CA PRO A 15 1.18 9.31 -7.72
C PRO A 15 1.92 8.25 -8.54
N THR A 16 2.33 8.61 -9.77
CA THR A 16 3.02 7.72 -10.71
C THR A 16 4.33 7.16 -10.18
N LEU A 17 4.98 7.87 -9.25
CA LEU A 17 6.25 7.45 -8.64
C LEU A 17 6.16 6.07 -7.95
N LEU A 18 5.00 5.69 -7.43
CA LEU A 18 4.83 4.35 -6.87
C LEU A 18 5.09 3.27 -7.94
N PHE A 19 4.58 3.49 -9.15
CA PHE A 19 4.61 2.51 -10.23
C PHE A 19 5.99 2.39 -10.90
N GLU A 20 6.89 3.36 -10.67
CA GLU A 20 8.31 3.21 -11.01
C GLU A 20 9.03 2.19 -10.12
N LEU A 21 8.50 1.95 -8.91
CA LEU A 21 9.06 1.01 -7.94
C LEU A 21 8.44 -0.39 -8.06
N VAL A 22 7.28 -0.52 -8.71
CA VAL A 22 6.57 -1.80 -8.86
C VAL A 22 7.11 -2.54 -10.09
N ALA A 23 7.49 -3.81 -9.93
CA ALA A 23 8.09 -4.59 -11.01
C ALA A 23 7.20 -4.77 -12.26
N ASN A 24 5.88 -4.86 -12.07
CA ASN A 24 4.90 -5.02 -13.15
C ASN A 24 3.76 -4.00 -12.96
N PRO A 25 3.97 -2.72 -13.32
CA PRO A 25 2.95 -1.70 -13.15
C PRO A 25 1.80 -1.90 -14.15
N PRO A 26 0.58 -1.44 -13.84
CA PRO A 26 -0.54 -1.51 -14.77
C PRO A 26 -0.33 -0.54 -15.94
N ASN A 27 -0.84 -0.88 -17.13
CA ASN A 27 -0.69 -0.04 -18.34
C ASN A 27 -1.29 1.38 -18.18
N ASN A 28 -2.23 1.56 -17.26
CA ASN A 28 -2.88 2.85 -16.96
C ASN A 28 -2.34 3.51 -15.67
N ALA A 29 -1.10 3.19 -15.26
CA ALA A 29 -0.44 3.73 -14.07
C ALA A 29 -0.52 5.27 -13.98
N ASP A 30 -0.40 5.97 -15.11
CA ASP A 30 -0.47 7.44 -15.19
C ASP A 30 -1.83 8.04 -14.79
N SER A 31 -2.87 7.22 -14.76
CA SER A 31 -4.24 7.64 -14.42
C SER A 31 -4.62 7.33 -12.96
N TYR A 32 -3.70 6.76 -12.17
CA TYR A 32 -3.95 6.48 -10.76
C TYR A 32 -3.97 7.75 -9.91
N ARG A 33 -4.85 7.76 -8.92
CA ARG A 33 -4.97 8.85 -7.94
C ARG A 33 -4.49 8.40 -6.57
N PHE A 34 -3.71 9.23 -5.90
CA PHE A 34 -3.32 9.05 -4.51
C PHE A 34 -4.39 9.56 -3.53
N ASP A 35 -4.61 8.82 -2.45
CA ASP A 35 -5.51 9.14 -1.35
C ASP A 35 -4.93 8.59 -0.01
N SER A 36 -5.46 9.05 1.11
CA SER A 36 -5.16 8.53 2.46
C SER A 36 -6.46 8.31 3.21
N VAL A 37 -6.61 7.15 3.85
CA VAL A 37 -7.91 6.75 4.40
C VAL A 37 -7.82 6.54 5.90
N ALA A 38 -8.61 7.30 6.65
CA ALA A 38 -8.86 7.04 8.07
C ALA A 38 -10.17 6.26 8.23
N VAL A 39 -10.08 5.05 8.75
CA VAL A 39 -11.24 4.22 9.08
C VAL A 39 -11.53 4.32 10.57
N LYS A 40 -12.79 4.64 10.90
CA LYS A 40 -13.18 4.95 12.29
C LYS A 40 -13.38 3.71 13.16
N GLU A 41 -13.94 2.63 12.62
CA GLU A 41 -14.16 1.38 13.36
C GLU A 41 -13.88 0.17 12.46
N PRO A 42 -12.92 -0.70 12.83
CA PRO A 42 -11.85 -0.45 13.80
C PRO A 42 -11.03 0.81 13.42
N LYS A 43 -10.36 1.44 14.39
CA LYS A 43 -9.55 2.64 14.14
C LYS A 43 -8.25 2.25 13.47
N PHE A 44 -8.12 2.55 12.19
CA PHE A 44 -6.85 2.43 11.45
C PHE A 44 -6.74 3.54 10.40
N GLU A 45 -5.51 3.85 10.01
CA GLU A 45 -5.18 4.86 9.01
C GLU A 45 -4.26 4.21 7.98
N ILE A 46 -4.67 4.22 6.72
CA ILE A 46 -3.83 3.76 5.61
C ILE A 46 -3.24 5.01 4.98
N ASP A 47 -1.92 5.17 5.12
CA ASP A 47 -1.21 6.39 4.74
C ASP A 47 -1.17 6.58 3.21
N GLY A 48 -1.11 5.50 2.44
CA GLY A 48 -1.14 5.55 0.99
C GLY A 48 -2.13 4.58 0.36
N VAL A 49 -3.11 5.12 -0.36
CA VAL A 49 -4.07 4.38 -1.17
C VAL A 49 -4.04 4.92 -2.59
N PHE A 50 -3.72 4.07 -3.56
CA PHE A 50 -3.65 4.44 -4.97
C PHE A 50 -4.81 3.78 -5.70
N LEU A 51 -5.74 4.64 -6.15
CA LEU A 51 -7.01 4.24 -6.73
C LEU A 51 -6.88 4.16 -8.25
N PRO A 52 -7.32 3.06 -8.88
CA PRO A 52 -7.38 2.95 -10.34
C PRO A 52 -8.37 3.97 -10.93
N PRO A 53 -8.23 4.33 -12.21
CA PRO A 53 -9.19 5.19 -12.88
C PRO A 53 -10.57 4.52 -12.93
N GLU A 54 -11.63 5.30 -12.66
CA GLU A 54 -13.01 4.79 -12.63
C GLU A 54 -13.54 4.44 -14.04
N SER A 55 -12.91 4.96 -15.10
CA SER A 55 -13.30 4.75 -16.50
C SER A 55 -13.09 3.32 -17.00
N ASP A 56 -12.16 2.58 -16.40
CA ASP A 56 -11.69 1.29 -16.91
C ASP A 56 -12.35 0.10 -16.18
N GLY A 57 -13.40 0.38 -15.42
CA GLY A 57 -14.06 -0.60 -14.55
C GLY A 57 -13.27 -0.90 -13.27
N ALA A 58 -13.47 -2.08 -12.70
CA ALA A 58 -12.85 -2.46 -11.45
C ALA A 58 -11.36 -2.80 -11.64
N GLY A 59 -10.46 -1.84 -11.36
CA GLY A 59 -9.01 -2.03 -11.39
C GLY A 59 -8.41 -2.59 -10.09
N VAL A 60 -7.08 -2.67 -10.05
CA VAL A 60 -6.32 -3.07 -8.85
C VAL A 60 -6.08 -1.85 -7.97
N VAL A 61 -6.43 -1.91 -6.69
CA VAL A 61 -6.07 -0.88 -5.71
C VAL A 61 -4.72 -1.19 -5.09
N TYR A 62 -3.85 -0.18 -4.95
CA TYR A 62 -2.56 -0.35 -4.29
C TYR A 62 -2.56 0.34 -2.94
N PHE A 63 -2.05 -0.35 -1.92
CA PHE A 63 -1.80 0.21 -0.60
C PHE A 63 -0.30 0.40 -0.43
N CYS A 64 0.14 1.57 0.00
CA CYS A 64 1.55 1.87 0.19
C CYS A 64 1.81 2.27 1.63
N GLU A 65 2.84 1.67 2.22
CA GLU A 65 3.35 2.02 3.55
C GLU A 65 4.84 2.33 3.42
N VAL A 66 5.27 3.49 3.94
CA VAL A 66 6.69 3.88 3.95
C VAL A 66 7.18 3.80 5.39
N GLN A 67 8.14 2.92 5.65
CA GLN A 67 8.56 2.59 7.01
C GLN A 67 10.04 2.92 7.24
N PHE A 68 10.32 3.89 8.12
CA PHE A 68 11.67 4.33 8.49
C PHE A 68 12.22 3.70 9.77
N GLN A 69 11.39 3.00 10.52
CA GLN A 69 11.76 2.35 11.78
C GLN A 69 11.40 0.89 11.73
N LYS A 70 12.18 0.05 12.38
CA LYS A 70 11.87 -1.38 12.42
C LYS A 70 10.54 -1.58 13.15
N ASP A 71 9.61 -2.26 12.49
CA ASP A 71 8.30 -2.61 13.02
C ASP A 71 8.02 -4.06 12.68
N GLU A 72 8.15 -4.93 13.68
CA GLU A 72 8.03 -6.39 13.53
C GLU A 72 6.58 -6.87 13.32
N GLN A 73 5.60 -5.95 13.29
CA GLN A 73 4.19 -6.25 13.03
C GLN A 73 3.69 -5.56 11.76
N LEU A 74 4.58 -5.00 10.94
CA LEU A 74 4.21 -4.16 9.82
C LEU A 74 3.37 -4.93 8.79
N TYR A 75 3.76 -6.16 8.44
CA TYR A 75 3.07 -6.90 7.38
C TYR A 75 1.71 -7.38 7.85
N GLU A 76 1.57 -7.81 9.11
CA GLU A 76 0.31 -8.19 9.72
C GLU A 76 -0.65 -7.00 9.75
N ARG A 77 -0.15 -5.83 10.15
CA ARG A 77 -0.93 -4.59 10.18
C ARG A 77 -1.39 -4.20 8.78
N VAL A 78 -0.47 -4.06 7.83
CA VAL A 78 -0.80 -3.65 6.45
C VAL A 78 -1.73 -4.67 5.80
N TRP A 79 -1.51 -5.96 6.00
CA TRP A 79 -2.40 -7.00 5.48
C TRP A 79 -3.82 -6.88 6.03
N ALA A 80 -3.96 -6.71 7.36
CA ALA A 80 -5.27 -6.60 8.00
C ALA A 80 -6.02 -5.34 7.54
N GLU A 81 -5.33 -4.20 7.50
CA GLU A 81 -5.90 -2.91 7.09
C GLU A 81 -6.28 -2.91 5.61
N SER A 82 -5.38 -3.38 4.74
CA SER A 82 -5.60 -3.49 3.29
C SER A 82 -6.76 -4.43 2.99
N SER A 83 -6.79 -5.62 3.62
CA SER A 83 -7.85 -6.62 3.43
C SER A 83 -9.19 -6.07 3.88
N LEU A 84 -9.24 -5.35 5.00
CA LEU A 84 -10.48 -4.77 5.51
C LEU A 84 -10.99 -3.63 4.62
N TYR A 85 -10.10 -2.76 4.14
CA TYR A 85 -10.48 -1.72 3.17
C TYR A 85 -11.00 -2.34 1.87
N PHE A 86 -10.28 -3.33 1.33
CA PHE A 86 -10.66 -4.03 0.11
C PHE A 86 -12.01 -4.74 0.27
N TYR A 87 -12.23 -5.46 1.36
CA TYR A 87 -13.50 -6.11 1.67
C TYR A 87 -14.67 -5.12 1.66
N ARG A 88 -14.52 -3.95 2.30
CA ARG A 88 -15.57 -2.91 2.34
C ARG A 88 -15.84 -2.28 0.98
N ASN A 89 -14.87 -2.31 0.08
CA ASN A 89 -14.94 -1.71 -1.25
C ASN A 89 -14.89 -2.76 -2.37
N ARG A 90 -15.24 -4.03 -2.09
CA ARG A 90 -14.99 -5.17 -2.99
C ARG A 90 -15.60 -5.00 -4.38
N ALA A 91 -16.71 -4.27 -4.48
CA ALA A 91 -17.38 -3.98 -5.75
C ALA A 91 -16.64 -2.95 -6.63
N ARG A 92 -15.75 -2.14 -6.04
CA ARG A 92 -15.00 -1.08 -6.74
C ARG A 92 -13.70 -1.57 -7.37
N PHE A 93 -13.16 -2.69 -6.87
CA PHE A 93 -11.82 -3.16 -7.23
C PHE A 93 -11.86 -4.63 -7.64
N SER A 94 -11.10 -5.01 -8.66
CA SER A 94 -10.98 -6.41 -9.07
C SER A 94 -10.02 -7.18 -8.15
N ASP A 95 -8.95 -6.51 -7.71
CA ASP A 95 -7.90 -7.05 -6.87
C ASP A 95 -7.23 -5.94 -6.03
N TRP A 96 -6.28 -6.32 -5.17
CA TRP A 96 -5.45 -5.39 -4.41
C TRP A 96 -3.98 -5.83 -4.32
N GLN A 97 -3.08 -4.86 -4.15
CA GLN A 97 -1.66 -5.11 -3.86
C GLN A 97 -1.20 -4.19 -2.73
N ALA A 98 -0.24 -4.63 -1.93
CA ALA A 98 0.45 -3.75 -0.98
C ALA A 98 1.94 -3.62 -1.34
N VAL A 99 2.45 -2.40 -1.21
CA VAL A 99 3.82 -2.00 -1.51
C VAL A 99 4.41 -1.41 -0.23
N ILE A 100 5.50 -1.99 0.26
CA ILE A 100 6.20 -1.51 1.44
C ILE A 100 7.52 -0.90 0.99
N ILE A 101 7.77 0.36 1.37
CA ILE A 101 9.00 1.06 1.02
C ILE A 101 9.84 1.24 2.28
N TYR A 102 11.05 0.69 2.26
CA TYR A 102 12.06 0.89 3.30
C TYR A 102 13.22 1.76 2.77
N PRO A 103 13.79 2.65 3.59
CA PRO A 103 14.99 3.40 3.21
C PRO A 103 16.22 2.48 3.09
N SER A 104 16.21 1.34 3.78
CA SER A 104 17.24 0.31 3.67
C SER A 104 16.71 -1.05 4.13
N ARG A 105 17.28 -2.14 3.62
CA ARG A 105 16.95 -3.51 4.04
C ARG A 105 17.19 -3.79 5.53
N SER A 106 18.04 -3.02 6.21
CA SER A 106 18.30 -3.22 7.64
C SER A 106 17.12 -2.80 8.53
N ILE A 107 16.20 -1.99 8.00
CA ILE A 107 14.99 -1.53 8.68
C ILE A 107 13.80 -2.46 8.42
N GLU A 108 13.91 -3.33 7.40
CA GLU A 108 12.94 -4.38 7.12
C GLU A 108 12.73 -5.25 8.36
N GLN A 109 11.47 -5.62 8.61
CA GLN A 109 11.17 -6.48 9.74
C GLN A 109 11.85 -7.84 9.60
N SER A 110 12.31 -8.39 10.72
CA SER A 110 13.09 -9.62 10.72
C SER A 110 12.23 -10.89 10.68
N GLU A 111 10.97 -10.78 11.07
CA GLU A 111 10.06 -11.94 11.13
C GLU A 111 9.42 -12.31 9.78
N ALA A 112 9.64 -11.49 8.74
CA ALA A 112 9.11 -11.62 7.38
C ALA A 112 9.21 -13.03 6.73
N VAL A 113 10.12 -13.89 7.21
CA VAL A 113 10.44 -15.19 6.59
C VAL A 113 9.91 -16.40 7.39
N ARG A 114 9.26 -16.24 8.55
CA ARG A 114 8.83 -17.40 9.37
C ARG A 114 7.32 -17.48 9.61
N SER A 115 6.69 -18.30 8.76
CA SER A 115 5.69 -19.31 9.16
C SER A 115 4.17 -19.04 9.12
N TRP A 116 3.65 -18.03 8.40
CA TRP A 116 2.19 -17.80 8.37
C TRP A 116 1.44 -18.08 7.06
N GLY A 117 2.09 -18.65 6.04
CA GLY A 117 1.39 -19.00 4.78
C GLY A 117 0.78 -17.81 4.03
N LEU A 118 1.17 -16.57 4.37
CA LEU A 118 0.83 -15.37 3.63
C LEU A 118 1.48 -15.40 2.24
N PRO A 119 0.88 -14.77 1.21
CA PRO A 119 1.47 -14.68 -0.12
C PRO A 119 2.90 -14.16 -0.02
N LYS A 120 3.84 -14.78 -0.76
CA LYS A 120 5.22 -14.29 -0.82
C LYS A 120 5.19 -12.85 -1.35
N TRP A 121 5.50 -11.89 -0.48
CA TRP A 121 5.66 -10.50 -0.85
C TRP A 121 6.80 -10.39 -1.88
N SER A 122 6.52 -9.74 -2.99
CA SER A 122 7.51 -9.50 -4.04
C SER A 122 8.35 -8.31 -3.62
N ASN A 123 9.56 -8.57 -3.13
CA ASN A 123 10.51 -7.52 -2.78
C ASN A 123 10.91 -6.74 -4.04
N CYS A 124 10.63 -5.43 -4.06
CA CYS A 124 11.33 -4.48 -4.94
C CYS A 124 12.51 -3.88 -4.17
#